data_AF-A0A537XCK9-F1
#
_entry.id   AF-A0A537XCK9-F1
#
_cell.length_a   1.000
_cell.length_b   1.000
_cell.length_c   1.000
_cell.angle_alpha   90.00
_cell.angle_beta   90.00
_cell.angle_gamma   90.00
#
_symmetry.space_group_name_H-M   'P 1'
#
loop_
_entity.id
_entity.type
_entity.pdbx_description
1 polymer ?
#
loop_
_entity_poly.entity_id
_entity_poly.type
_entity_poly.pdbx_seq_one_letter_code
_entity_poly.pdbx_strand_id
1 'polypeptide(L)'
;MATVAVFVALGGTAAATVLISSNRQVARNTISGHNPPSGKHPNLIAGSVSTKDLSPGLKSSLASLKLHCPADTQQAGDVCFERPLRTAATFEDALKTCARAGRRLPSDAELTAVFEHSGAPQAQQWVATHHRDANGTALSALGATLEEDTSRNFGFRDTPLSNTFPFRCVTSPAN
;
A
#
# COMPACT_ATOMS: atom_id res chain seq x y z
N MET A 1 -51.68 -36.46 39.41
CA MET A 1 -50.39 -36.31 38.68
C MET A 1 -50.66 -35.94 37.21
N ALA A 2 -51.35 -34.83 36.95
CA ALA A 2 -51.66 -34.39 35.57
C ALA A 2 -51.55 -32.87 35.41
N THR A 3 -51.67 -32.11 36.51
CA THR A 3 -51.53 -30.64 36.51
C THR A 3 -50.09 -30.17 36.34
N VAL A 4 -49.10 -30.89 36.90
CA VAL A 4 -47.68 -30.51 36.79
C VAL A 4 -47.14 -30.64 35.36
N ALA A 5 -47.60 -31.64 34.60
CA ALA A 5 -47.20 -31.83 33.20
C ALA A 5 -47.72 -30.72 32.27
N VAL A 6 -48.90 -30.16 32.59
CA VAL A 6 -49.52 -29.09 31.80
C VAL A 6 -48.77 -27.76 31.96
N PHE A 7 -48.22 -27.46 33.15
CA PHE A 7 -47.41 -26.25 33.36
C PHE A 7 -46.07 -26.28 32.62
N VAL A 8 -45.45 -27.46 32.46
CA VAL A 8 -44.18 -27.60 31.71
C VAL A 8 -44.42 -27.56 30.20
N ALA A 9 -45.57 -28.03 29.71
CA ALA A 9 -45.92 -28.01 28.29
C ALA A 9 -46.45 -26.64 27.80
N LEU A 10 -47.10 -25.86 28.66
CA LEU A 10 -47.60 -24.50 28.32
C LEU A 10 -46.62 -23.38 28.65
N GLY A 11 -45.70 -23.59 29.61
CA GLY A 11 -44.70 -22.62 30.02
C GLY A 11 -43.44 -22.67 29.18
N GLY A 12 -43.55 -22.54 27.84
CA GLY A 12 -42.41 -22.55 26.93
C GLY A 12 -41.25 -21.70 27.44
N THR A 13 -40.23 -22.35 28.01
CA THR A 13 -39.06 -21.69 28.61
C THR A 13 -38.04 -21.41 27.52
N ALA A 14 -38.35 -20.49 26.62
CA ALA A 14 -37.36 -19.93 25.73
C ALA A 14 -36.70 -18.70 26.39
N ALA A 15 -35.75 -18.92 27.30
CA ALA A 15 -34.76 -17.90 27.67
C ALA A 15 -33.59 -18.49 28.48
N ALA A 16 -32.86 -19.47 27.92
CA ALA A 16 -31.49 -19.69 28.39
C ALA A 16 -30.59 -18.66 27.69
N THR A 17 -30.34 -17.53 28.34
CA THR A 17 -29.30 -16.59 27.90
C THR A 17 -27.94 -17.20 28.22
N VAL A 18 -27.27 -17.72 27.19
CA VAL A 18 -25.89 -18.19 27.32
C VAL A 18 -24.97 -16.99 27.12
N LEU A 19 -24.20 -16.63 28.14
CA LEU A 19 -23.15 -15.62 28.00
C LEU A 19 -21.99 -16.23 27.22
N ILE A 20 -21.75 -15.72 26.01
CA ILE A 20 -20.56 -16.07 25.23
C ILE A 20 -19.42 -15.16 25.68
N SER A 21 -18.50 -15.71 26.47
CA SER A 21 -17.31 -15.03 27.00
C SER A 21 -16.07 -15.21 26.13
N SER A 22 -16.11 -16.10 25.14
CA SER A 22 -14.98 -16.37 24.25
C SER A 22 -15.42 -16.77 22.84
N ASN A 23 -14.67 -16.32 21.84
CA ASN A 23 -14.87 -16.71 20.43
C ASN A 23 -14.77 -18.23 20.20
N ARG A 24 -14.11 -18.98 21.11
CA ARG A 24 -14.04 -20.45 21.02
C ARG A 24 -15.38 -21.14 21.32
N GLN A 25 -16.31 -20.44 21.97
CA GLN A 25 -17.66 -20.94 22.28
C GLN A 25 -18.62 -20.77 21.10
N VAL A 26 -18.18 -20.13 20.02
CA VAL A 26 -18.94 -19.96 18.79
C VAL A 26 -18.32 -20.84 17.72
N ALA A 27 -19.11 -21.75 17.15
CA ALA A 27 -18.62 -22.56 16.04
C ALA A 27 -18.25 -21.65 14.86
N ARG A 28 -17.22 -22.04 14.10
CA ARG A 28 -16.95 -21.40 12.80
C ARG A 28 -18.23 -21.43 11.97
N ASN A 29 -18.55 -20.34 11.28
CA ASN A 29 -19.77 -20.25 10.47
C ASN A 29 -21.08 -19.87 11.18
N THR A 30 -21.02 -19.20 12.34
CA THR A 30 -22.23 -18.94 13.17
C THR A 30 -22.60 -17.47 13.40
N ILE A 31 -21.68 -16.52 13.22
CA ILE A 31 -21.98 -15.09 13.47
C ILE A 31 -22.39 -14.44 12.16
N SER A 32 -23.64 -13.98 12.06
CA SER A 32 -24.13 -13.18 10.94
C SER A 32 -24.15 -11.70 11.30
N GLY A 33 -23.92 -10.82 10.31
CA GLY A 33 -23.99 -9.37 10.46
C GLY A 33 -25.41 -8.82 10.66
N HIS A 34 -25.57 -7.49 10.59
CA HIS A 34 -26.81 -6.75 10.91
C HIS A 34 -28.06 -7.15 10.11
N ASN A 35 -27.93 -7.83 8.97
CA ASN A 35 -29.08 -8.11 8.10
C ASN A 35 -29.07 -9.53 7.49
N PRO A 36 -29.29 -10.61 8.28
CA PRO A 36 -29.29 -11.96 7.74
C PRO A 36 -30.66 -12.34 7.16
N PRO A 37 -30.75 -12.73 5.86
CA PRO A 37 -31.93 -13.42 5.32
C PRO A 37 -32.02 -14.86 5.85
N SER A 38 -33.22 -15.47 5.79
CA SER A 38 -33.42 -16.83 6.29
C SER A 38 -32.65 -17.90 5.47
N GLY A 39 -31.99 -18.85 6.16
CA GLY A 39 -31.31 -20.00 5.53
C GLY A 39 -29.90 -20.28 6.06
N LYS A 40 -29.27 -21.37 5.58
CA LYS A 40 -27.86 -21.70 5.85
C LYS A 40 -26.98 -21.01 4.81
N HIS A 41 -26.19 -20.03 5.24
CA HIS A 41 -25.37 -19.22 4.34
C HIS A 41 -23.88 -19.30 4.71
N PRO A 42 -22.99 -18.97 3.76
CA PRO A 42 -21.60 -18.67 4.06
C PRO A 42 -21.50 -17.58 5.14
N ASN A 43 -20.47 -17.71 5.96
CA ASN A 43 -20.22 -16.93 7.18
C ASN A 43 -20.13 -15.40 6.98
N LEU A 44 -19.83 -14.98 5.76
CA LEU A 44 -19.84 -13.60 5.31
C LEU A 44 -20.57 -13.59 3.97
N ILE A 45 -21.75 -12.98 3.94
CA ILE A 45 -22.47 -12.73 2.70
C ILE A 45 -21.97 -11.38 2.17
N ALA A 46 -21.71 -11.27 0.87
CA ALA A 46 -21.33 -9.98 0.28
C ALA A 46 -22.38 -8.92 0.64
N GLY A 47 -21.94 -7.83 1.29
CA GLY A 47 -22.82 -6.75 1.76
C GLY A 47 -23.44 -6.95 3.17
N SER A 48 -23.25 -8.09 3.84
CA SER A 48 -23.77 -8.29 5.21
C SER A 48 -22.91 -7.65 6.30
N VAL A 49 -21.67 -7.30 5.99
CA VAL A 49 -20.75 -6.53 6.81
C VAL A 49 -20.38 -5.26 6.07
N SER A 50 -20.38 -4.16 6.80
CA SER A 50 -20.10 -2.81 6.32
C SER A 50 -19.17 -2.10 7.31
N THR A 51 -18.80 -0.87 6.96
CA THR A 51 -18.06 -0.01 7.90
C THR A 51 -18.83 0.24 9.20
N LYS A 52 -20.16 0.05 9.24
CA LYS A 52 -20.97 0.19 10.47
C LYS A 52 -20.62 -0.86 11.52
N ASP A 53 -20.31 -2.08 11.08
CA ASP A 53 -20.03 -3.24 11.93
C ASP A 53 -18.61 -3.21 12.54
N LEU A 54 -17.76 -2.29 12.09
CA LEU A 54 -16.43 -2.10 12.65
C LEU A 54 -16.51 -1.40 14.01
N SER A 55 -15.71 -1.87 14.97
CA SER A 55 -15.62 -1.23 16.28
C SER A 55 -15.12 0.21 16.16
N PRO A 56 -15.50 1.11 17.09
CA PRO A 56 -14.95 2.47 17.11
C PRO A 56 -13.41 2.48 17.10
N GLY A 57 -12.78 1.58 17.86
CA GLY A 57 -11.32 1.43 17.88
C GLY A 57 -10.74 1.07 16.51
N LEU A 58 -11.36 0.13 15.79
CA LEU A 58 -10.92 -0.22 14.43
C LEU A 58 -11.17 0.90 13.43
N LYS A 59 -12.27 1.64 13.54
CA LYS A 59 -12.53 2.83 12.70
C LYS A 59 -11.47 3.91 12.94
N SER A 60 -11.10 4.14 14.20
CA SER A 60 -10.01 5.05 14.57
C SER A 60 -8.67 4.55 14.05
N SER A 61 -8.39 3.24 14.14
CA SER A 61 -7.17 2.63 13.58
C SER A 61 -7.10 2.70 12.06
N LEU A 62 -8.24 2.55 11.36
CA LEU A 62 -8.34 2.72 9.91
C LEU A 62 -8.21 4.19 9.51
N ALA A 63 -8.76 5.11 10.31
CA ALA A 63 -8.58 6.54 10.12
C ALA A 63 -7.14 6.99 10.40
N SER A 64 -6.42 6.28 11.28
CA SER A 64 -4.98 6.47 11.49
C SER A 64 -4.12 5.69 10.49
N LEU A 65 -4.68 4.73 9.75
CA LEU A 65 -4.04 4.05 8.63
C LEU A 65 -3.92 4.95 7.39
N LYS A 66 -3.81 6.27 7.61
CA LYS A 66 -3.32 7.17 6.59
C LYS A 66 -1.84 6.86 6.47
N LEU A 67 -1.44 6.39 5.31
CA LEU A 67 -0.04 6.23 4.96
C LEU A 67 0.61 7.62 5.02
N HIS A 68 1.55 7.81 5.94
CA HIS A 68 2.26 9.06 6.09
C HIS A 68 3.58 8.98 5.34
N CYS A 69 3.88 10.06 4.63
CA CYS A 69 5.20 10.27 4.06
C CYS A 69 6.12 10.89 5.11
N PRO A 70 7.38 10.42 5.24
CA PRO A 70 8.36 11.05 6.12
C PRO A 70 8.52 12.54 5.84
N ALA A 71 9.07 13.28 6.81
CA ALA A 71 9.42 14.68 6.61
C ALA A 71 10.25 14.88 5.33
N ASP A 72 10.02 16.01 4.66
CA ASP A 72 10.68 16.42 3.40
C ASP A 72 10.33 15.57 2.17
N THR A 73 9.30 14.73 2.24
CA THR A 73 8.75 14.01 1.09
C THR A 73 7.31 14.43 0.76
N GLN A 74 6.87 14.09 -0.44
CA GLN A 74 5.49 14.23 -0.92
C GLN A 74 5.00 12.88 -1.44
N GLN A 75 3.69 12.65 -1.35
CA GLN A 75 3.08 11.42 -1.82
C GLN A 75 2.74 11.53 -3.31
N ALA A 76 3.18 10.55 -4.10
CA ALA A 76 2.72 10.31 -5.46
C ALA A 76 2.30 8.85 -5.56
N GLY A 77 1.00 8.57 -5.55
CA GLY A 77 0.49 7.19 -5.52
C GLY A 77 0.88 6.47 -4.22
N ASP A 78 1.58 5.34 -4.38
CA ASP A 78 2.07 4.47 -3.32
C ASP A 78 3.53 4.75 -2.92
N VAL A 79 4.13 5.84 -3.41
CA VAL A 79 5.49 6.26 -3.06
C VAL A 79 5.55 7.66 -2.44
N CYS A 80 6.54 7.84 -1.58
CA CYS A 80 6.92 9.13 -1.03
C CYS A 80 8.24 9.59 -1.68
N PHE A 81 8.24 10.73 -2.35
CA PHE A 81 9.39 11.23 -3.11
C PHE A 81 9.91 12.57 -2.55
N GLU A 82 11.18 12.85 -2.76
CA GLU A 82 11.80 14.12 -2.38
C GLU A 82 11.33 15.29 -3.25
N ARG A 83 10.89 16.38 -2.60
CA ARG A 83 10.46 17.61 -3.27
C ARG A 83 11.54 18.32 -4.07
N PRO A 84 12.73 18.62 -3.52
CA PRO A 84 13.81 19.18 -4.31
C PRO A 84 14.50 18.06 -5.12
N LEU A 85 14.88 18.36 -6.37
CA LEU A 85 15.90 17.54 -7.03
C LEU A 85 17.21 17.71 -6.27
N ARG A 86 17.95 16.61 -6.13
CA ARG A 86 19.35 16.64 -5.71
C ARG A 86 20.23 17.04 -6.89
N THR A 87 21.38 17.62 -6.56
CA THR A 87 22.42 17.99 -7.52
C THR A 87 22.89 16.78 -8.32
N ALA A 88 23.32 17.01 -9.56
CA ALA A 88 23.79 15.94 -10.43
C ALA A 88 24.96 15.16 -9.81
N ALA A 89 24.88 13.83 -9.85
CA ALA A 89 25.89 12.92 -9.31
C ALA A 89 26.02 11.67 -10.19
N THR A 90 27.11 10.92 -10.01
CA THR A 90 27.27 9.61 -10.66
C THR A 90 26.20 8.66 -10.15
N PHE A 91 25.89 7.61 -10.91
CA PHE A 91 24.86 6.63 -10.51
C PHE A 91 25.18 6.00 -9.15
N GLU A 92 26.45 5.64 -8.93
CA GLU A 92 26.90 5.04 -7.67
C GLU A 92 26.78 6.02 -6.48
N ASP A 93 27.14 7.29 -6.68
CA ASP A 93 27.01 8.31 -5.64
C ASP A 93 25.55 8.64 -5.33
N ALA A 94 24.67 8.64 -6.35
CA ALA A 94 23.25 8.82 -6.18
C ALA A 94 22.64 7.67 -5.34
N LEU A 95 22.98 6.42 -5.65
CA LEU A 95 22.58 5.25 -4.86
C LEU A 95 23.05 5.35 -3.40
N LYS A 96 24.34 5.64 -3.18
CA LYS A 96 24.90 5.80 -1.83
C LYS A 96 24.20 6.91 -1.06
N THR A 97 23.90 8.03 -1.74
CA THR A 97 23.21 9.18 -1.14
C THR A 97 21.80 8.81 -0.70
N CYS A 98 21.02 8.15 -1.55
CA CYS A 98 19.67 7.71 -1.18
C CYS A 98 19.71 6.65 -0.07
N ALA A 99 20.60 5.67 -0.16
CA ALA A 99 20.74 4.62 0.85
C ALA A 99 21.09 5.19 2.24
N ARG A 100 22.00 6.17 2.31
CA ARG A 100 22.35 6.87 3.56
C ARG A 100 21.18 7.65 4.17
N ALA A 101 20.25 8.11 3.34
CA ALA A 101 19.02 8.76 3.78
C ALA A 101 17.90 7.76 4.18
N GLY A 102 18.16 6.44 4.13
CA GLY A 102 17.14 5.41 4.34
C GLY A 102 16.10 5.35 3.22
N ARG A 103 16.50 5.72 1.99
CA ARG A 103 15.66 5.83 0.79
C ARG A 103 16.30 5.04 -0.36
N ARG A 104 15.60 4.94 -1.49
CA ARG A 104 16.10 4.30 -2.72
C ARG A 104 16.04 5.26 -3.90
N LEU A 105 16.81 4.99 -4.95
CA LEU A 105 16.50 5.58 -6.25
C LEU A 105 15.14 5.04 -6.73
N PRO A 106 14.33 5.86 -7.42
CA PRO A 106 13.06 5.41 -7.96
C PRO A 106 13.28 4.43 -9.11
N SER A 107 12.44 3.42 -9.19
CA SER A 107 12.25 2.68 -10.44
C SER A 107 11.63 3.59 -11.52
N ASP A 108 11.66 3.12 -12.76
CA ASP A 108 11.04 3.80 -13.90
C ASP A 108 9.58 4.17 -13.62
N ALA A 109 8.79 3.21 -13.14
CA ALA A 109 7.37 3.41 -12.84
C ALA A 109 7.14 4.40 -11.69
N GLU A 110 7.97 4.33 -10.63
CA GLU A 110 7.86 5.26 -9.50
C GLU A 110 8.18 6.69 -9.95
N LEU A 111 9.22 6.89 -10.77
CA LEU A 111 9.59 8.21 -11.24
C LEU A 111 8.55 8.78 -12.23
N THR A 112 7.97 7.93 -13.09
CA THR A 112 6.80 8.31 -13.91
C THR A 112 5.64 8.80 -13.05
N ALA A 113 5.30 8.11 -11.96
CA ALA A 113 4.24 8.55 -11.05
C ALA A 113 4.56 9.91 -10.39
N VAL A 114 5.84 10.15 -10.06
CA VAL A 114 6.31 11.44 -9.54
C VAL A 114 6.18 12.55 -10.59
N PHE A 115 6.53 12.29 -11.85
CA PHE A 115 6.44 13.25 -12.94
C PHE A 115 4.98 13.61 -13.21
N GLU A 116 4.09 12.62 -13.20
CA GLU A 116 2.66 12.83 -13.32
C GLU A 116 2.11 13.70 -12.18
N HIS A 117 2.48 13.38 -10.94
CA HIS A 117 2.08 14.17 -9.77
C HIS A 117 2.61 15.61 -9.80
N SER A 118 3.83 15.82 -10.31
CA SER A 118 4.44 17.16 -10.37
C SER A 118 3.74 18.11 -11.35
N GLY A 119 3.02 17.57 -12.35
CA GLY A 119 2.28 18.34 -13.35
C GLY A 119 3.13 19.25 -14.24
N ALA A 120 4.46 19.12 -14.22
CA ALA A 120 5.39 19.92 -15.01
C ALA A 120 6.45 19.04 -15.66
N PRO A 121 6.93 19.38 -16.88
CA PRO A 121 8.02 18.68 -17.54
C PRO A 121 9.24 18.54 -16.63
N GLN A 122 9.90 17.39 -16.69
CA GLN A 122 11.01 17.05 -15.81
C GLN A 122 12.26 16.76 -16.62
N ALA A 123 13.37 17.38 -16.22
CA ALA A 123 14.68 17.05 -16.76
C ALA A 123 15.05 15.59 -16.47
N GLN A 124 15.94 15.06 -17.29
CA GLN A 124 16.51 13.72 -17.19
C GLN A 124 17.05 13.44 -15.78
N GLN A 125 16.59 12.35 -15.17
CA GLN A 125 16.92 11.95 -13.80
C GLN A 125 17.29 10.48 -13.74
N TRP A 126 18.17 10.12 -12.79
CA TRP A 126 18.51 8.71 -12.52
C TRP A 126 17.29 7.91 -12.04
N VAL A 127 17.14 6.71 -12.58
CA VAL A 127 16.29 5.63 -12.03
C VAL A 127 17.17 4.52 -11.43
N ALA A 128 16.59 3.57 -10.70
CA ALA A 128 17.31 2.46 -10.07
C ALA A 128 17.76 1.36 -11.07
N THR A 129 17.19 1.37 -12.28
CA THR A 129 17.48 0.38 -13.32
C THR A 129 18.90 0.54 -13.84
N HIS A 130 19.65 -0.57 -13.87
CA HIS A 130 20.95 -0.68 -14.50
C HIS A 130 21.05 -2.02 -15.21
N HIS A 131 21.83 -2.08 -16.28
CA HIS A 131 22.07 -3.31 -17.02
C HIS A 131 23.53 -3.35 -17.47
N ARG A 132 23.95 -4.54 -17.93
CA ARG A 132 25.24 -4.70 -18.58
C ARG A 132 25.02 -4.77 -20.07
N ASP A 133 25.66 -3.89 -20.82
CA ASP A 133 25.80 -4.06 -22.25
C ASP A 133 26.93 -5.07 -22.54
N ALA A 134 26.79 -5.79 -23.63
CA ALA A 134 27.84 -6.62 -24.18
C ALA A 134 28.10 -6.12 -25.60
N ASN A 135 28.93 -5.09 -25.73
CA ASN A 135 29.39 -4.61 -27.02
C ASN A 135 30.73 -5.29 -27.37
N GLY A 136 30.63 -6.43 -28.04
CA GLY A 136 31.80 -7.25 -28.39
C GLY A 136 32.36 -8.01 -27.19
N THR A 137 33.65 -7.82 -26.88
CA THR A 137 34.36 -8.53 -25.79
C THR A 137 34.37 -7.79 -24.44
N ALA A 138 33.86 -6.56 -24.39
CA ALA A 138 33.82 -5.76 -23.15
C ALA A 138 32.40 -5.71 -22.59
N LEU A 139 32.28 -5.94 -21.28
CA LEU A 139 31.04 -5.74 -20.53
C LEU A 139 31.08 -4.34 -19.91
N SER A 140 30.17 -3.45 -20.31
CA SER A 140 30.02 -2.13 -19.68
C SER A 140 28.75 -2.11 -18.85
N ALA A 141 28.81 -1.54 -17.65
CA ALA A 141 27.61 -1.30 -16.87
C ALA A 141 27.02 0.06 -17.29
N LEU A 142 25.73 0.07 -17.58
CA LEU A 142 24.95 1.25 -17.93
C LEU A 142 23.83 1.45 -16.91
N GLY A 143 23.58 2.70 -16.55
CA GLY A 143 22.41 3.11 -15.77
C GLY A 143 21.33 3.62 -16.70
N ALA A 144 20.08 3.57 -16.27
CA ALA A 144 18.97 4.16 -17.00
C ALA A 144 18.58 5.52 -16.40
N THR A 145 18.05 6.38 -17.24
CA THR A 145 17.49 7.68 -16.85
C THR A 145 16.13 7.88 -17.51
N LEU A 146 15.30 8.70 -16.87
CA LEU A 146 13.98 9.07 -17.34
C LEU A 146 13.86 10.59 -17.43
N GLU A 147 13.31 11.09 -18.55
CA GLU A 147 12.95 12.49 -18.77
C GLU A 147 11.48 12.61 -19.21
N GLU A 148 10.88 13.78 -19.03
CA GLU A 148 9.56 14.11 -19.56
C GLU A 148 9.62 15.45 -20.31
N ASP A 149 9.26 15.44 -21.59
CA ASP A 149 9.29 16.62 -22.44
C ASP A 149 8.09 17.55 -22.22
N THR A 150 8.05 18.68 -22.93
CA THR A 150 6.95 19.65 -22.84
C THR A 150 5.62 19.13 -23.39
N SER A 151 5.63 18.00 -24.10
CA SER A 151 4.46 17.31 -24.62
C SER A 151 4.04 16.13 -23.73
N ARG A 152 4.66 15.96 -22.55
CA ARG A 152 4.39 14.88 -21.59
C ARG A 152 4.74 13.49 -22.13
N ASN A 153 5.68 13.42 -23.07
CA ASN A 153 6.24 12.14 -23.51
C ASN A 153 7.43 11.76 -22.62
N PHE A 154 7.49 10.48 -22.26
CA PHE A 154 8.61 9.92 -21.50
C PHE A 154 9.76 9.52 -22.43
N GLY A 155 10.97 9.95 -22.08
CA GLY A 155 12.21 9.54 -22.73
C GLY A 155 13.04 8.65 -21.81
N PHE A 156 13.41 7.46 -22.29
CA PHE A 156 14.31 6.54 -21.59
C PHE A 156 15.68 6.56 -22.25
N ARG A 157 16.76 6.65 -21.46
CA ARG A 157 18.13 6.63 -21.98
C ARG A 157 19.05 5.80 -21.13
N ASP A 158 19.81 4.94 -21.79
CA ASP A 158 20.92 4.19 -21.21
C ASP A 158 22.17 5.04 -21.25
N THR A 159 22.85 5.16 -20.11
CA THR A 159 23.96 6.09 -19.95
C THR A 159 25.09 5.46 -19.13
N PRO A 160 26.37 5.72 -19.44
CA PRO A 160 27.48 5.26 -18.63
C PRO A 160 27.35 5.70 -17.16
N LEU A 161 27.65 4.81 -16.22
CA LEU A 161 27.53 5.07 -14.77
C LEU A 161 28.40 6.24 -14.28
N SER A 162 29.43 6.61 -15.05
CA SER A 162 30.33 7.73 -14.78
C SER A 162 29.73 9.11 -15.08
N ASN A 163 28.64 9.18 -15.86
CA ASN A 163 27.98 10.45 -16.15
C ASN A 163 27.23 10.95 -14.91
N THR A 164 26.97 12.26 -14.87
CA THR A 164 26.27 12.87 -13.75
C THR A 164 24.88 13.36 -14.17
N PHE A 165 23.86 12.96 -13.43
CA PHE A 165 22.48 13.41 -13.62
C PHE A 165 21.85 13.78 -12.29
N PRO A 166 20.93 14.75 -12.26
CA PRO A 166 20.15 15.03 -11.07
C PRO A 166 19.31 13.80 -10.71
N PHE A 167 18.91 13.71 -9.45
CA PHE A 167 18.17 12.57 -8.95
C PHE A 167 17.29 12.98 -7.78
N ARG A 168 16.35 12.10 -7.44
CA ARG A 168 15.51 12.21 -6.25
C ARG A 168 15.52 10.85 -5.58
N CYS A 169 15.37 10.84 -4.27
CA CYS A 169 15.16 9.59 -3.56
C CYS A 169 13.68 9.37 -3.29
N VAL A 170 13.25 8.11 -3.29
CA VAL A 170 11.91 7.69 -2.92
C VAL A 170 11.96 6.71 -1.75
N THR A 171 10.85 6.63 -1.02
CA THR A 171 10.63 5.64 0.01
C THR A 171 9.18 5.21 0.01
N SER A 172 8.91 4.08 0.66
CA SER A 172 7.54 3.63 0.84
C SER A 172 6.88 4.44 1.96
N PRO A 173 5.59 4.79 1.84
CA PRO A 173 4.85 5.39 2.93
C PRO A 173 4.87 4.46 4.15
N ALA A 174 4.95 5.05 5.34
CA ALA A 174 4.95 4.32 6.60
C ALA A 174 3.77 4.78 7.47
N ASN A 175 3.42 3.94 8.45
CA ASN A 175 2.42 4.26 9.48
C ASN A 175 3.13 4.55 10.80
#